data_AF-K1S264-F1
#
_entry.id   AF-K1S264-F1
#
_cell.length_a   1.000
_cell.length_b   1.000
_cell.length_c   1.000
_cell.angle_alpha   90.00
_cell.angle_beta   90.00
_cell.angle_gamma   90.00
#
_symmetry.space_group_name_H-M   'P 1'
#
loop_
_entity.id
_entity.type
_entity.pdbx_description
1 polymer ?
#
loop_
_entity_poly.entity_id
_entity_poly.type
_entity_poly.pdbx_seq_one_letter_code
_entity_poly.pdbx_strand_id
1 'polypeptide(L)'
;MEARVIAYYLPQFHPIPENDNVWGPGFTEWTNVAKARPVFRGHYQPRIPADLGFYDLRLPETREQQAQLAREAGVEGFCYWHYWMGNGKRLLQRPFDEVLNSGKPDFPFCLAWANHDWKTNTWKNKGG
;
A
#
# COMPACT_ATOMS: atom_id res chain seq x y z
N MET A 1 27.36 -9.54 -11.85
CA MET A 1 25.90 -9.49 -11.63
C MET A 1 25.62 -8.16 -10.97
N GLU A 2 24.77 -7.33 -11.56
CA GLU A 2 24.40 -6.03 -11.00
C GLU A 2 23.28 -6.17 -9.98
N ALA A 3 23.29 -5.33 -8.95
CA ALA A 3 22.25 -5.33 -7.92
C ALA A 3 20.95 -4.75 -8.50
N ARG A 4 19.83 -5.43 -8.24
CA ARG A 4 18.53 -4.99 -8.73
C ARG A 4 17.74 -4.23 -7.67
N VAL A 5 17.15 -3.10 -8.04
CA VAL A 5 16.39 -2.25 -7.11
C VAL A 5 14.91 -2.66 -7.10
N ILE A 6 14.40 -3.06 -5.94
CA ILE A 6 13.00 -3.45 -5.75
C ILE A 6 12.35 -2.54 -4.70
N ALA A 7 11.17 -2.01 -5.00
CA ALA A 7 10.40 -1.19 -4.07
C ALA A 7 9.28 -2.00 -3.41
N TYR A 8 9.10 -1.86 -2.09
CA TYR A 8 7.93 -2.41 -1.41
C TYR A 8 6.67 -1.70 -1.84
N TYR A 9 5.62 -2.49 -2.09
CA TYR A 9 4.36 -2.02 -2.63
C TYR A 9 3.20 -2.41 -1.71
N LEU A 10 2.63 -1.42 -1.04
CA LEU A 10 1.56 -1.57 -0.06
C LEU A 10 0.18 -1.45 -0.74
N PRO A 11 -0.68 -2.48 -0.71
CA PRO A 11 -1.97 -2.42 -1.38
C PRO A 11 -3.03 -1.58 -0.65
N GLN A 12 -2.78 -1.09 0.57
CA GLN A 12 -3.78 -0.46 1.46
C GLN A 12 -4.23 0.97 1.05
N PHE A 13 -3.93 1.39 -0.18
CA PHE A 13 -4.40 2.64 -0.78
C PHE A 13 -5.68 2.43 -1.60
N HIS A 14 -6.61 1.64 -1.06
CA HIS A 14 -7.99 1.52 -1.52
C HIS A 14 -8.86 1.07 -0.34
N PRO A 15 -10.13 1.49 -0.27
CA PRO A 15 -11.02 1.10 0.82
C PRO A 15 -11.44 -0.37 0.68
N ILE A 16 -11.58 -1.05 1.81
CA ILE A 16 -12.15 -2.40 1.92
C ILE A 16 -13.12 -2.46 3.10
N PRO A 17 -14.15 -3.32 3.06
CA PRO A 17 -15.13 -3.43 4.14
C PRO A 17 -14.50 -3.73 5.50
N GLU A 18 -13.48 -4.59 5.55
CA GLU A 18 -12.80 -4.95 6.80
C GLU A 18 -12.13 -3.74 7.46
N ASN A 19 -11.52 -2.85 6.67
CA ASN A 19 -10.90 -1.64 7.20
C ASN A 19 -11.95 -0.64 7.66
N ASP A 20 -13.01 -0.47 6.87
CA ASP A 20 -14.08 0.47 7.19
C ASP A 20 -14.78 0.11 8.51
N ASN A 21 -14.96 -1.19 8.77
CA ASN A 21 -15.52 -1.70 10.02
C ASN A 21 -14.65 -1.43 11.26
N VAL A 22 -13.34 -1.24 11.09
CA VAL A 22 -12.39 -1.05 12.20
C VAL A 22 -12.00 0.40 12.38
N TRP A 23 -11.80 1.13 11.29
CA TRP A 23 -11.19 2.47 11.28
C TRP A 23 -12.15 3.58 10.82
N GLY A 24 -13.35 3.21 10.37
CA GLY A 24 -14.38 4.11 9.88
C GLY A 24 -14.51 4.14 8.35
N PRO A 25 -15.66 4.58 7.81
CA PRO A 25 -15.96 4.49 6.38
C PRO A 25 -14.92 5.15 5.47
N GLY A 26 -14.55 4.47 4.39
CA GLY A 26 -13.61 4.98 3.38
C GLY A 26 -12.14 4.98 3.82
N PHE A 27 -11.76 4.16 4.79
CA PHE A 27 -10.40 4.17 5.32
C PHE A 27 -9.38 3.67 4.27
N THR A 28 -8.29 4.41 4.13
CA THR A 28 -7.07 4.01 3.42
C THR A 28 -5.86 4.55 4.18
N GLU A 29 -4.65 4.12 3.83
CA GLU A 29 -3.44 4.68 4.43
C GLU A 29 -3.26 6.18 4.16
N TRP A 30 -3.95 6.74 3.17
CA TRP A 30 -4.01 8.20 2.98
C TRP A 30 -4.59 8.93 4.19
N THR A 31 -5.53 8.31 4.90
CA THR A 31 -6.07 8.87 6.14
C THR A 31 -4.97 9.06 7.18
N ASN A 32 -4.02 8.13 7.27
CA ASN A 32 -2.89 8.22 8.19
C ASN A 32 -1.87 9.25 7.73
N VAL A 33 -1.52 9.25 6.44
CA VAL A 33 -0.60 10.22 5.84
C VAL A 33 -1.11 11.65 6.05
N ALA A 34 -2.38 11.92 5.77
CA ALA A 34 -2.97 13.25 5.93
C ALA A 34 -3.06 13.71 7.39
N LYS A 35 -3.23 12.78 8.34
CA LYS A 35 -3.29 13.09 9.79
C LYS A 35 -1.91 13.26 10.43
N ALA A 36 -0.83 12.85 9.76
CA ALA A 36 0.51 12.88 10.31
C ALA A 36 0.94 14.29 10.71
N ARG A 37 1.63 14.41 11.85
CA ARG A 37 2.17 15.67 12.37
C ARG A 37 3.66 15.53 12.66
N PRO A 38 4.44 16.61 12.57
CA PRO A 38 5.83 16.61 13.02
C PRO A 38 5.93 16.19 14.50
N VAL A 39 6.81 15.24 14.79
CA VAL A 39 7.07 14.75 16.17
C VAL A 39 8.43 15.19 16.73
N PHE A 40 9.25 15.86 15.93
CA PHE A 40 10.50 16.49 16.36
C PHE A 40 10.83 17.69 15.45
N ARG A 41 11.73 18.57 15.88
CA ARG A 41 12.12 19.78 15.13
C ARG A 41 12.71 19.39 13.78
N GLY A 42 12.17 19.97 12.70
CA GLY A 42 12.61 19.67 11.33
C GLY A 42 11.98 18.42 10.71
N HIS A 43 11.10 17.71 11.42
CA HIS A 43 10.39 16.58 10.85
C HIS A 43 9.38 17.05 9.79
N TYR A 44 9.64 16.73 8.52
CA TYR A 44 8.73 17.04 7.43
C TYR A 44 7.55 16.05 7.39
N GLN A 45 6.44 16.42 8.03
CA GLN A 45 5.15 15.74 7.96
C GLN A 45 4.00 16.76 7.93
N PRO A 46 2.90 16.45 7.23
CA PRO A 46 2.68 15.23 6.44
C PRO A 46 3.44 15.24 5.10
N ARG A 47 3.91 14.08 4.64
CA ARG A 47 4.45 13.90 3.27
C ARG A 47 3.31 13.65 2.29
N ILE A 48 2.65 14.72 1.86
CA ILE A 48 1.53 14.65 0.91
C ILE A 48 2.05 14.20 -0.47
N PRO A 49 1.37 13.26 -1.14
CA PRO A 49 1.76 12.82 -2.49
C PRO A 49 1.69 13.98 -3.49
N ALA A 50 2.66 14.03 -4.39
CA ALA A 50 2.74 15.04 -5.44
C ALA A 50 1.98 14.57 -6.70
N ASP A 51 2.67 13.88 -7.62
CA ASP A 51 2.22 13.68 -9.01
C ASP A 51 0.92 12.90 -9.15
N LEU A 52 0.71 11.87 -8.33
CA LEU A 52 -0.46 11.00 -8.39
C LEU A 52 -1.55 11.37 -7.37
N GLY A 53 -1.30 12.38 -6.52
CA GLY A 53 -2.20 12.76 -5.44
C GLY A 53 -2.62 11.58 -4.53
N PHE A 54 -3.81 11.70 -3.94
CA PHE A 54 -4.42 10.64 -3.13
C PHE A 54 -5.05 9.57 -4.02
N TYR A 55 -4.22 8.81 -4.72
CA TYR A 55 -4.65 7.82 -5.70
C TYR A 55 -5.43 6.64 -5.09
N ASP A 56 -6.12 5.88 -5.96
CA ASP A 56 -6.82 4.65 -5.61
C ASP A 56 -6.27 3.47 -6.42
N LEU A 57 -5.78 2.43 -5.74
CA LEU A 57 -5.16 1.26 -6.39
C LEU A 57 -6.14 0.34 -7.13
N ARG A 58 -7.45 0.61 -7.05
CA ARG A 58 -8.46 -0.04 -7.89
C ARG A 58 -8.42 0.49 -9.32
N LEU A 59 -7.81 1.65 -9.56
CA LEU A 59 -7.70 2.23 -10.88
C LEU A 59 -6.49 1.64 -11.63
N PRO A 60 -6.67 1.01 -12.80
CA PRO A 60 -5.55 0.49 -13.58
C PRO A 60 -4.58 1.59 -14.03
N GLU A 61 -5.09 2.78 -14.34
CA GLU A 61 -4.27 3.93 -14.77
C GLU A 61 -3.29 4.37 -13.68
N THR A 62 -3.71 4.32 -12.41
CA THR A 62 -2.82 4.61 -11.27
C THR A 62 -1.65 3.63 -11.23
N ARG A 63 -1.91 2.33 -11.41
CA ARG A 63 -0.88 1.30 -11.37
C ARG A 63 0.08 1.42 -12.55
N GLU A 64 -0.43 1.76 -13.73
CA GLU A 64 0.40 2.02 -14.91
C GLU A 64 1.32 3.22 -14.69
N GLN A 65 0.78 4.34 -14.19
CA GLN A 65 1.57 5.53 -13.89
C GLN A 65 2.62 5.26 -12.80
N GLN A 66 2.31 4.47 -11.78
CA GLN A 66 3.30 4.07 -10.76
C GLN A 66 4.42 3.19 -11.34
N ALA A 67 4.09 2.25 -12.22
CA ALA A 67 5.10 1.45 -12.90
C ALA A 67 6.01 2.32 -13.79
N GLN A 68 5.44 3.32 -14.48
CA GLN A 68 6.21 4.27 -15.27
C GLN A 68 7.16 5.11 -14.41
N LEU A 69 6.66 5.71 -13.31
CA LEU A 69 7.48 6.47 -12.37
C LEU A 69 8.61 5.62 -11.76
N ALA A 70 8.31 4.35 -11.45
CA ALA A 70 9.29 3.42 -10.93
C ALA A 70 10.42 3.16 -11.94
N ARG A 71 10.09 2.93 -13.21
CA ARG A 71 11.11 2.78 -14.26
C ARG A 71 11.99 4.02 -14.40
N GLU A 72 11.39 5.19 -14.43
CA GLU A 72 12.10 6.47 -14.54
C GLU A 72 13.04 6.71 -13.36
N ALA A 73 12.68 6.21 -12.18
CA ALA A 73 13.51 6.26 -10.98
C ALA A 73 14.55 5.12 -10.87
N GLY A 74 14.63 4.21 -11.86
CA GLY A 74 15.55 3.07 -11.85
C GLY A 74 15.12 1.90 -10.96
N VAL A 75 13.86 1.85 -10.52
CA VAL A 75 13.29 0.68 -9.85
C VAL A 75 12.95 -0.38 -10.91
N GLU A 76 13.32 -1.62 -10.64
CA GLU A 76 13.20 -2.73 -11.58
C GLU A 76 12.05 -3.68 -11.26
N GLY A 77 11.38 -3.49 -10.13
CA GLY A 77 10.21 -4.27 -9.78
C GLY A 77 9.57 -3.86 -8.47
N PHE A 78 8.37 -4.37 -8.25
CA PHE A 78 7.64 -4.19 -7.00
C PHE A 78 7.58 -5.47 -6.16
N CYS A 79 7.77 -5.32 -4.86
CA CYS A 79 7.49 -6.37 -3.89
C CYS A 79 6.13 -6.11 -3.25
N TYR A 80 5.08 -6.77 -3.75
CA TYR A 80 3.72 -6.59 -3.25
C TYR A 80 3.58 -7.24 -1.87
N TRP A 81 3.10 -6.48 -0.90
CA TRP A 81 2.61 -7.05 0.35
C TRP A 81 1.38 -7.91 0.06
N HIS A 82 1.47 -9.20 0.37
CA HIS A 82 0.44 -10.19 0.10
C HIS A 82 -0.06 -10.75 1.43
N TYR A 83 -1.22 -10.27 1.88
CA TYR A 83 -1.77 -10.52 3.22
C TYR A 83 -2.61 -11.79 3.27
N TRP A 84 -2.24 -12.69 4.18
CA TRP A 84 -2.96 -13.92 4.47
C TRP A 84 -3.40 -13.94 5.92
N MET A 85 -4.71 -14.06 6.11
CA MET A 85 -5.35 -14.31 7.40
C MET A 85 -5.62 -15.81 7.57
N GLY A 86 -6.02 -16.20 8.78
CA GLY A 86 -6.42 -17.57 9.08
C GLY A 86 -7.44 -18.14 8.09
N ASN A 87 -7.41 -19.46 7.91
CA ASN A 87 -8.28 -20.21 6.98
C ASN A 87 -8.12 -19.83 5.50
N GLY A 88 -6.94 -19.31 5.11
CA GLY A 88 -6.64 -18.99 3.71
C GLY A 88 -7.32 -17.72 3.19
N LYS A 89 -7.93 -16.92 4.07
CA LYS A 89 -8.55 -15.65 3.67
C LYS A 89 -7.47 -14.64 3.31
N ARG A 90 -7.49 -14.12 2.08
CA ARG A 90 -6.65 -12.98 1.68
C ARG A 90 -7.33 -11.65 1.99
N LEU A 91 -6.52 -10.63 2.24
CA LEU A 91 -6.97 -9.27 2.46
C LEU A 91 -6.23 -8.31 1.51
N LEU A 92 -6.87 -7.21 1.11
CA LEU A 92 -6.29 -6.20 0.19
C LEU A 92 -5.81 -6.78 -1.16
N GLN A 93 -6.33 -7.95 -1.54
CA GLN A 93 -5.87 -8.73 -2.68
C GLN A 93 -6.23 -8.12 -4.04
N ARG A 94 -7.28 -7.28 -4.09
CA ARG A 94 -7.90 -6.82 -5.34
C ARG A 94 -6.90 -6.19 -6.32
N PRO A 95 -6.04 -5.21 -5.93
CA PRO A 95 -5.10 -4.61 -6.88
C PRO A 95 -4.16 -5.64 -7.50
N PHE A 96 -3.64 -6.57 -6.70
CA PHE A 96 -2.71 -7.59 -7.20
C PHE A 96 -3.42 -8.65 -8.07
N ASP A 97 -4.61 -9.10 -7.67
CA ASP A 97 -5.42 -10.02 -8.48
C ASP A 97 -5.74 -9.42 -9.86
N GLU A 98 -6.06 -8.12 -9.91
CA GLU A 98 -6.28 -7.43 -11.17
C GLU A 98 -5.00 -7.30 -12.01
N VAL A 99 -3.83 -7.08 -11.39
CA VAL A 99 -2.53 -7.11 -12.12
C VAL A 99 -2.29 -8.49 -12.72
N LEU A 100 -2.51 -9.55 -11.94
CA LEU A 100 -2.31 -10.92 -12.39
C LEU A 100 -3.26 -11.29 -13.55
N ASN A 101 -4.54 -10.89 -13.44
CA ASN A 101 -5.55 -11.21 -14.44
C ASN A 101 -5.38 -10.41 -15.74
N SER A 102 -4.97 -9.13 -15.64
CA SER A 102 -4.81 -8.27 -16.81
C SER A 102 -3.42 -8.35 -17.46
N GLY A 103 -2.42 -8.82 -16.71
CA GLY A 103 -1.00 -8.70 -17.09
C GLY A 103 -0.51 -7.26 -17.14
N LYS A 104 -1.23 -6.31 -16.52
CA LYS A 104 -0.92 -4.88 -16.52
C LYS A 104 -0.86 -4.31 -15.10
N PRO A 105 0.10 -3.42 -14.79
CA PRO A 105 1.20 -2.98 -15.67
C PRO A 105 2.19 -4.11 -15.95
N ASP A 106 2.85 -4.06 -17.10
CA ASP A 106 3.87 -5.04 -17.51
C ASP A 106 5.19 -4.77 -16.77
N PHE A 107 5.18 -4.89 -15.45
CA PHE A 107 6.29 -4.53 -14.57
C PHE A 107 6.67 -5.71 -13.66
N PRO A 108 7.97 -6.03 -13.50
CA PRO A 108 8.38 -7.19 -12.71
C PRO A 108 7.89 -7.07 -11.26
N PHE A 109 7.51 -8.22 -10.68
CA PHE A 109 7.07 -8.24 -9.30
C PHE A 109 7.52 -9.50 -8.55
N CYS A 110 7.52 -9.39 -7.23
CA CYS A 110 7.57 -10.50 -6.30
C CYS A 110 6.58 -10.24 -5.15
N LEU A 111 6.38 -11.24 -4.30
CA LEU A 111 5.43 -11.17 -3.18
C LEU A 111 6.16 -11.21 -1.84
N ALA A 112 5.85 -10.25 -0.97
CA ALA A 112 6.18 -10.29 0.44
C ALA A 112 4.99 -10.90 1.20
N TRP A 113 5.17 -12.13 1.70
CA TRP A 113 4.15 -12.82 2.46
C TRP A 113 3.97 -12.16 3.84
N ALA A 114 2.80 -11.60 4.10
CA ALA A 114 2.44 -11.10 5.42
C ALA A 114 1.60 -12.16 6.16
N ASN A 115 2.20 -12.82 7.16
CA ASN A 115 1.57 -13.85 8.00
C ASN A 115 1.26 -13.38 9.43
N HIS A 116 1.29 -12.07 9.69
CA HIS A 116 1.00 -11.56 11.03
C HIS A 116 -0.50 -11.34 11.20
N ASP A 117 -1.03 -11.71 12.37
CA ASP A 117 -2.38 -11.31 12.75
C ASP A 117 -2.48 -9.78 12.73
N TRP A 118 -3.57 -9.25 12.17
CA TRP A 118 -3.90 -7.83 12.29
C TRP A 118 -4.20 -7.52 13.77
N LYS A 119 -3.17 -7.23 14.55
CA LYS A 119 -3.33 -6.83 15.95
C LYS A 119 -3.72 -5.35 15.99
N THR A 120 -5.02 -5.08 16.06
CA THR A 120 -5.56 -3.74 16.41
C THR A 120 -5.28 -3.36 17.87
N ASN A 121 -4.90 -4.32 18.72
CA ASN A 121 -4.70 -4.12 20.16
C ASN A 121 -3.37 -3.48 20.54
N THR A 122 -2.40 -3.32 19.64
CA THR A 122 -1.12 -2.65 19.94
C THR A 122 -1.23 -1.12 19.94
N TRP A 123 -2.34 -0.56 19.45
CA TRP A 123 -2.56 0.88 19.32
C TRP A 123 -3.85 1.37 19.97
N LYS A 124 -4.45 0.59 20.88
CA LYS A 124 -5.40 1.15 21.84
C LYS A 124 -4.59 1.99 22.83
N ASN A 125 -4.42 3.26 22.52
CA ASN A 125 -4.23 4.26 23.57
C ASN A 125 -5.45 4.13 24.49
N LYS A 126 -5.27 3.44 25.62
CA LYS A 126 -6.10 3.68 26.79
C LYS A 126 -5.76 5.11 27.24
N GLY A 127 -6.36 6.09 26.57
CA GLY A 127 -6.42 7.44 27.08
C GLY A 127 -7.16 7.39 28.40
N GLY A 128 -6.49 7.84 29.46
CA GLY A 128 -7.15 8.25 30.70
C GLY A 128 -7.89 9.56 30.54
#